data_AF-A0A934K0Q2-F1
#
_entry.id   AF-A0A934K0Q2-F1
#
_cell.length_a   1.000
_cell.length_b   1.000
_cell.length_c   1.000
_cell.angle_alpha   90.00
_cell.angle_beta   90.00
_cell.angle_gamma   90.00
#
_symmetry.space_group_name_H-M   'P 1'
#
loop_
_entity.id
_entity.type
_entity.pdbx_description
1 polymer ?
#
loop_
_entity_poly.entity_id
_entity_poly.type
_entity_poly.pdbx_seq_one_letter_code
_entity_poly.pdbx_strand_id
1 'polypeptide(L)'
;MLGRTICKAGWTDLVRPNPQESARLKRQILQRYGIQPSTTNLALHELDHRLPLEIGGAPRDLANLWPEPWEADAKHPQGSGRPGGGAQAKDKIENRTRAAICNGRLSLAEGQRIFLGDWSSSA
;
A
#
# COMPACT_ATOMS: atom_id res chain seq x y z
N MET A 1 8.21 8.53 -19.59
CA MET A 1 8.01 9.79 -18.81
C MET A 1 7.03 9.53 -17.69
N LEU A 2 7.29 10.04 -16.48
CA LEU A 2 6.42 9.82 -15.31
C LEU A 2 5.01 10.41 -15.47
N GLY A 3 4.86 11.44 -16.32
CA GLY A 3 3.56 12.06 -16.62
C GLY A 3 2.53 11.14 -17.30
N ARG A 4 2.94 9.97 -17.81
CA ARG A 4 2.01 8.95 -18.35
C ARG A 4 1.77 7.78 -17.39
N THR A 5 2.47 7.77 -16.26
CA THR A 5 2.38 6.73 -15.23
C THR A 5 2.06 7.36 -13.88
N ILE A 6 2.95 7.27 -12.90
CA ILE A 6 2.73 7.65 -11.51
C ILE A 6 2.37 9.12 -11.29
N CYS A 7 2.71 10.01 -12.22
CA CYS A 7 2.34 11.43 -12.15
C CYS A 7 1.06 11.79 -12.92
N LYS A 8 0.41 10.79 -13.54
CA LYS A 8 -0.93 10.95 -14.11
C LYS A 8 -1.97 10.90 -12.98
N ALA A 9 -2.93 11.82 -12.99
CA ALA A 9 -4.08 11.74 -12.10
C ALA A 9 -4.86 10.42 -12.31
N GLY A 10 -5.28 9.78 -11.21
CA GLY A 10 -5.97 8.49 -11.25
C GLY A 10 -5.12 7.30 -11.73
N TRP A 11 -3.78 7.42 -11.75
CA TRP A 11 -2.90 6.33 -12.21
C TRP A 11 -3.16 5.00 -11.49
N THR A 12 -3.29 5.03 -10.16
CA THR A 12 -3.50 3.84 -9.35
C THR A 12 -4.83 3.16 -9.68
N ASP A 13 -5.89 3.91 -9.94
CA ASP A 13 -7.19 3.37 -10.35
C ASP A 13 -7.12 2.60 -11.68
N LEU A 14 -6.22 3.00 -12.58
CA LEU A 14 -6.01 2.33 -13.87
C LEU A 14 -5.27 1.01 -13.76
N VAL A 15 -4.42 0.84 -12.73
CA VAL A 15 -3.55 -0.35 -12.59
C VAL A 15 -3.96 -1.27 -11.45
N ARG A 16 -4.73 -0.78 -10.48
CA ARG A 16 -5.23 -1.56 -9.34
C ARG A 16 -6.09 -2.71 -9.85
N PRO A 17 -5.95 -3.92 -9.28
CA PRO A 17 -6.85 -5.03 -9.59
C PRO A 17 -8.29 -4.64 -9.28
N ASN A 18 -9.24 -5.13 -10.09
CA ASN A 18 -10.66 -4.88 -9.85
C ASN A 18 -11.08 -5.44 -8.46
N PRO A 19 -12.24 -5.04 -7.90
CA PRO A 19 -12.64 -5.45 -6.55
C PRO A 19 -12.70 -6.97 -6.34
N GLN A 20 -13.14 -7.73 -7.36
CA GLN A 20 -13.23 -9.19 -7.27
C GLN A 20 -11.83 -9.83 -7.20
N GLU A 21 -10.91 -9.35 -8.03
CA GLU A 21 -9.51 -9.81 -8.04
C GLU A 21 -8.79 -9.40 -6.75
N SER A 22 -8.96 -8.15 -6.29
CA SER A 22 -8.42 -7.67 -5.02
C SER A 22 -8.92 -8.52 -3.84
N ALA A 23 -10.20 -8.87 -3.78
CA ALA A 23 -10.73 -9.74 -2.74
C ALA A 23 -10.13 -11.14 -2.78
N ARG A 24 -9.87 -11.70 -3.97
CA ARG A 24 -9.19 -12.99 -4.14
C ARG A 24 -7.74 -12.91 -3.67
N LEU A 25 -6.99 -11.88 -4.09
CA LEU A 25 -5.61 -11.65 -3.69
C LEU A 25 -5.49 -11.47 -2.17
N LYS A 26 -6.39 -10.70 -1.56
CA LYS A 26 -6.40 -10.47 -0.10
C LYS A 26 -6.53 -11.75 0.69
N ARG A 27 -7.43 -12.65 0.29
CA ARG A 27 -7.57 -13.97 0.92
C ARG A 27 -6.30 -14.81 0.77
N GLN A 28 -5.71 -14.85 -0.42
CA GLN A 28 -4.46 -15.58 -0.68
C GLN A 28 -3.30 -15.05 0.16
N ILE A 29 -3.19 -13.73 0.28
CA ILE A 29 -2.15 -13.07 1.06
C ILE A 29 -2.35 -13.33 2.56
N LEU A 30 -3.55 -13.20 3.12
CA LEU A 30 -3.78 -13.57 4.52
C LEU A 30 -3.32 -15.00 4.82
N GLN A 31 -3.69 -15.96 3.96
CA GLN A 31 -3.25 -17.36 4.11
C GLN A 31 -1.72 -17.51 4.05
N ARG A 32 -1.05 -16.80 3.14
CA ARG A 32 0.42 -16.82 3.02
C ARG A 32 1.12 -16.34 4.29
N TYR A 33 0.50 -15.42 5.02
CA TYR A 33 1.00 -14.89 6.29
C TYR A 33 0.50 -15.68 7.52
N GLY A 34 -0.12 -16.85 7.33
CA GLY A 34 -0.62 -17.68 8.43
C GLY A 34 -1.87 -17.12 9.12
N ILE A 35 -2.53 -16.13 8.50
CA ILE A 35 -3.74 -15.50 9.02
C ILE A 35 -4.95 -16.18 8.37
N GLN A 36 -5.91 -16.65 9.17
CA GLN A 36 -7.15 -17.20 8.65
C GLN A 36 -7.90 -16.09 7.86
N PRO A 37 -8.19 -16.23 6.55
CA PRO A 37 -9.09 -15.33 5.81
C PRO A 37 -10.57 -15.35 6.27
N SER A 38 -10.83 -15.02 7.54
CA SER A 38 -12.17 -14.78 8.09
C SER A 38 -12.69 -13.39 7.71
N THR A 39 -14.01 -13.17 7.84
CA THR A 39 -14.61 -11.84 7.68
C THR A 39 -13.93 -10.79 8.57
N THR A 40 -13.63 -11.14 9.82
CA THR A 40 -12.92 -10.27 10.76
C THR A 40 -11.52 -9.93 10.25
N ASN A 41 -10.70 -10.93 9.89
CA ASN A 41 -9.33 -10.67 9.45
C ASN A 41 -9.28 -9.93 8.10
N LEU A 42 -10.26 -10.15 7.22
CA LEU A 42 -10.43 -9.37 6.01
C LEU A 42 -10.79 -7.91 6.28
N ALA A 43 -11.49 -7.61 7.37
CA ALA A 43 -11.81 -6.24 7.77
C ALA A 43 -10.65 -5.54 8.49
N LEU A 44 -9.83 -6.29 9.24
CA LEU A 44 -8.72 -5.76 10.04
C LEU A 44 -7.46 -5.40 9.24
N HIS A 45 -7.34 -5.89 8.01
CA HIS A 45 -6.18 -5.63 7.16
C HIS A 45 -6.61 -4.94 5.87
N GLU A 46 -5.74 -4.14 5.27
CA GLU A 46 -5.79 -3.73 3.88
C GLU A 46 -5.04 -4.76 3.00
N LEU A 47 -5.45 -4.90 1.73
CA LEU A 47 -4.55 -5.51 0.75
C LEU A 47 -3.66 -4.41 0.21
N ASP A 48 -2.39 -4.43 0.60
CA ASP A 48 -1.47 -3.33 0.35
C ASP A 48 -0.22 -3.83 -0.39
N HIS A 49 0.58 -2.89 -0.90
CA HIS A 49 1.79 -3.13 -1.66
C HIS A 49 3.05 -2.72 -0.90
N ARG A 50 4.04 -3.63 -0.80
CA ARG A 50 5.35 -3.33 -0.21
C ARG A 50 6.03 -2.17 -0.95
N LEU A 51 6.09 -2.25 -2.28
CA LEU A 51 6.35 -1.11 -3.13
C LEU A 51 5.01 -0.57 -3.65
N PRO A 52 4.61 0.66 -3.27
CA PRO A 52 3.30 1.23 -3.61
C PRO A 52 3.06 1.37 -5.11
N LEU A 53 1.81 1.20 -5.53
CA LEU A 53 1.37 1.48 -6.91
C LEU A 53 1.68 2.92 -7.33
N GLU A 54 1.58 3.86 -6.37
CA GLU A 54 1.86 5.29 -6.54
C GLU A 54 3.30 5.58 -6.98
N ILE A 55 4.22 4.64 -6.78
CA ILE A 55 5.63 4.76 -7.18
C ILE A 55 6.11 3.55 -8.00
N GLY A 56 5.19 2.91 -8.73
CA GLY A 56 5.50 1.90 -9.74
C GLY A 56 5.55 0.46 -9.24
N GLY A 57 4.95 0.18 -8.08
CA GLY A 57 4.74 -1.17 -7.57
C GLY A 57 3.98 -2.09 -8.53
N ALA A 58 4.29 -3.38 -8.47
CA ALA A 58 3.57 -4.39 -9.24
C ALA A 58 2.19 -4.67 -8.61
N PRO A 59 1.07 -4.57 -9.37
CA PRO A 59 -0.27 -4.63 -8.80
C PRO A 59 -0.73 -5.98 -8.32
N ARG A 60 -0.17 -7.06 -8.88
CA ARG A 60 -0.63 -8.45 -8.69
C ARG A 60 0.46 -9.38 -8.20
N ASP A 61 1.70 -8.89 -8.08
CA ASP A 61 2.81 -9.72 -7.63
C ASP A 61 2.63 -10.03 -6.15
N LEU A 62 2.42 -11.31 -5.82
CA LEU A 62 2.23 -11.76 -4.45
C LEU A 62 3.44 -11.45 -3.55
N ALA A 63 4.65 -11.29 -4.10
CA ALA A 63 5.82 -10.85 -3.34
C ALA A 63 5.82 -9.35 -3.05
N ASN A 64 5.05 -8.57 -3.82
CA ASN A 64 4.82 -7.16 -3.56
C ASN A 64 3.57 -6.92 -2.72
N LEU A 65 2.77 -7.94 -2.39
CA LEU A 65 1.54 -7.78 -1.60
C LEU A 65 1.75 -8.18 -0.13
N TRP A 66 1.07 -7.46 0.76
CA TRP A 66 1.14 -7.66 2.20
C TRP A 66 -0.22 -7.31 2.86
N PRO A 67 -0.64 -8.04 3.91
CA PRO A 67 -1.86 -7.71 4.66
C PRO A 67 -1.55 -6.61 5.68
N GLU A 68 -1.66 -5.34 5.28
CA GLU A 68 -1.33 -4.20 6.15
C GLU A 68 -2.39 -4.00 7.22
N PRO A 69 -2.06 -4.06 8.52
CA PRO A 69 -3.05 -3.84 9.56
C PRO A 69 -3.52 -2.39 9.59
N TRP A 70 -4.82 -2.18 9.76
CA TRP A 70 -5.35 -0.85 10.04
C TRP A 70 -4.93 -0.38 11.43
N GLU A 71 -4.54 0.87 11.58
CA GLU A 71 -4.47 1.54 12.88
C GLU A 71 -5.87 1.70 13.46
N ALA A 72 -5.98 1.71 14.79
CA ALA A 72 -7.23 1.97 15.47
C ALA A 72 -7.73 3.40 15.19
N ASP A 73 -8.90 3.52 14.55
CA ASP A 73 -9.60 4.79 14.34
C ASP A 73 -11.13 4.59 14.35
N ALA A 74 -11.90 5.64 14.05
CA ALA A 74 -13.35 5.57 14.02
C ALA A 74 -13.92 4.57 12.99
N LYS A 75 -13.20 4.30 11.89
CA LYS A 75 -13.59 3.34 10.84
C LYS A 75 -13.08 1.92 11.14
N HIS A 76 -11.96 1.83 11.83
CA HIS A 76 -11.26 0.59 12.18
C HIS A 76 -11.06 0.53 13.70
N PRO A 77 -12.14 0.47 14.51
CA PRO A 77 -12.03 0.54 15.97
C PRO A 77 -11.25 -0.64 16.58
N GLN A 78 -11.11 -1.73 15.84
CA GLN A 78 -10.37 -2.93 16.23
C GLN A 78 -9.00 -3.02 15.52
N GLY A 79 -8.55 -1.94 14.88
CA GLY A 79 -7.27 -1.89 14.18
C GLY A 79 -6.11 -2.23 15.11
N SER A 80 -5.22 -3.11 14.65
CA SER A 80 -4.05 -3.57 15.38
C SER A 80 -2.73 -3.00 14.85
N GLY A 81 -2.80 -2.10 13.86
CA GLY A 81 -1.65 -1.40 13.32
C GLY A 81 -0.97 -0.56 14.39
N ARG A 82 0.36 -0.59 14.42
CA ARG A 82 1.14 0.27 15.32
C ARG A 82 0.81 1.73 15.01
N PRO A 83 0.68 2.62 16.01
CA PRO A 83 0.56 4.05 15.75
C PRO A 83 1.71 4.55 14.86
N GLY A 84 1.37 5.13 13.70
CA GLY A 84 2.32 5.59 12.70
C GLY A 84 2.91 4.49 11.81
N GLY A 85 2.43 3.25 11.92
CA GLY A 85 2.96 2.08 11.21
C GLY A 85 1.87 1.12 10.72
N GLY A 86 0.64 1.60 10.53
CA GLY A 86 -0.38 0.85 9.80
C GLY A 86 -0.75 1.52 8.47
N ALA A 87 -1.79 1.00 7.82
CA ALA A 87 -2.21 1.41 6.49
C ALA A 87 -2.42 2.92 6.34
N GLN A 88 -3.08 3.56 7.31
CA GLN A 88 -3.36 5.00 7.26
C GLN A 88 -2.07 5.86 7.30
N ALA A 89 -1.06 5.46 8.07
CA ALA A 89 0.23 6.13 8.09
C ALA A 89 1.00 5.92 6.79
N LYS A 90 1.00 4.68 6.27
CA LYS A 90 1.65 4.33 5.02
C LYS A 90 1.09 5.15 3.85
N ASP A 91 -0.24 5.22 3.72
CA ASP A 91 -0.95 6.04 2.72
C ASP A 91 -0.45 7.49 2.67
N LYS A 92 -0.20 8.10 3.84
CA LYS A 92 0.29 9.48 3.91
C LYS A 92 1.70 9.59 3.34
N ILE A 93 2.56 8.62 3.61
CA ILE A 93 3.95 8.58 3.13
C ILE A 93 3.97 8.29 1.63
N GLU A 94 3.08 7.43 1.12
CA GLU A 94 2.93 7.16 -0.31
C GLU A 94 2.60 8.45 -1.07
N ASN A 95 1.54 9.14 -0.64
CA ASN A 95 1.09 10.38 -1.25
C ASN A 95 2.18 11.47 -1.23
N ARG A 96 2.87 11.65 -0.09
CA ARG A 96 3.98 12.61 0.02
C ARG A 96 5.14 12.24 -0.89
N THR A 97 5.52 10.97 -0.96
CA THR A 97 6.64 10.48 -1.78
C THR A 97 6.33 10.66 -3.26
N ARG A 98 5.13 10.26 -3.70
CA ARG A 98 4.67 10.48 -5.07
C ARG A 98 4.67 11.96 -5.42
N ALA A 99 4.14 12.83 -4.55
CA ALA A 99 4.13 14.27 -4.79
C ALA A 99 5.55 14.84 -4.90
N ALA A 100 6.49 14.41 -4.05
CA ALA A 100 7.89 14.80 -4.14
C ALA A 100 8.54 14.36 -5.46
N ILE A 101 8.24 13.14 -5.94
CA ILE A 101 8.71 12.64 -7.23
C ILE A 101 8.15 13.48 -8.39
N CYS A 102 6.83 13.70 -8.40
CA CYS A 102 6.17 14.41 -9.49
C CYS A 102 6.51 15.90 -9.55
N ASN A 103 6.98 16.46 -8.43
CA ASN A 103 7.50 17.83 -8.34
C ASN A 103 9.03 17.90 -8.52
N GLY A 104 9.71 16.79 -8.83
CA GLY A 104 11.15 16.75 -9.08
C GLY A 104 12.03 16.91 -7.84
N ARG A 105 11.46 16.81 -6.64
CA ARG A 105 12.20 16.89 -5.36
C ARG A 105 12.87 15.57 -4.97
N LEU A 106 12.34 14.45 -5.49
CA LEU A 106 12.92 13.12 -5.37
C LEU A 106 12.96 12.47 -6.75
N SER A 107 13.99 11.66 -7.01
CA SER A 107 13.93 10.71 -8.12
C SER A 107 12.99 9.55 -7.78
N LEU A 108 12.48 8.87 -8.81
CA LEU A 108 11.68 7.66 -8.62
C LEU A 108 12.47 6.61 -7.80
N ALA A 109 13.75 6.42 -8.11
CA ALA A 109 14.58 5.45 -7.41
C ALA A 109 14.75 5.78 -5.91
N GLU A 110 14.89 7.05 -5.55
CA GLU A 110 14.94 7.47 -4.14
C GLU A 110 13.63 7.21 -3.41
N GLY A 111 12.50 7.57 -4.03
CA GLY A 111 11.19 7.27 -3.44
C GLY A 111 10.94 5.76 -3.28
N GLN A 112 11.37 4.94 -4.24
CA GLN A 112 11.26 3.48 -4.13
C GLN A 112 12.13 2.92 -2.98
N ARG A 113 13.32 3.47 -2.73
CA ARG A 113 14.18 3.03 -1.61
C ARG A 113 13.54 3.22 -0.25
N ILE A 114 12.73 4.26 -0.06
CA ILE A 114 11.98 4.50 1.19
C ILE A 114 11.13 3.26 1.54
N PHE A 115 10.41 2.72 0.56
CA PHE A 115 9.49 1.59 0.74
C PHE A 115 10.15 0.22 0.70
N LEU A 116 11.31 0.12 0.04
CA LEU A 116 12.12 -1.10 0.09
C LEU A 116 12.86 -1.25 1.42
N GLY A 117 13.12 -0.13 2.11
CA GLY A 117 13.64 -0.06 3.49
C GLY A 117 12.53 0.04 4.54
N ASP A 118 12.81 0.75 5.64
CA ASP A 118 11.82 1.07 6.67
C ASP A 118 11.11 2.40 6.32
N TRP A 119 9.98 2.30 5.64
CA TRP A 119 9.18 3.47 5.31
C TRP A 119 8.65 4.18 6.56
N SER A 120 8.44 3.45 7.67
CA SER A 120 7.85 4.02 8.89
C SER A 120 8.79 4.96 9.62
N SER A 121 10.11 4.83 9.41
CA SER A 121 11.11 5.78 9.90
C SER A 121 11.24 7.04 9.04
N SER A 122 10.49 7.12 7.93
CA SER A 122 10.52 8.24 6.97
C SER A 122 9.32 9.19 7.12
N ALA A 123 8.57 9.05 8.23
CA ALA A 123 7.32 9.75 8.56
C ALA A 123 7.51 11.24 8.93
#